data_AF-A0A8J7WW07-F1
#
_entry.id   AF-A0A8J7WW07-F1
#
_cell.length_a   1.000
_cell.length_b   1.000
_cell.length_c   1.000
_cell.angle_alpha   90.00
_cell.angle_beta   90.00
_cell.angle_gamma   90.00
#
_symmetry.space_group_name_H-M   'P 1'
#
loop_
_entity.id
_entity.type
_entity.pdbx_description
1 polymer ?
#
loop_
_entity_poly.entity_id
_entity_poly.type
_entity_poly.pdbx_seq_one_letter_code
_entity_poly.pdbx_strand_id
1 'polypeptide(L)'
;MYKSYLLIAALCLASAGCSTPGDTRSVTRLDATSVQSAEATFQKMTNELPRSKQQELVMAIIAINLIGVLSAHEAVTNPELRTPSIGRIKDRVAGMTAEEILQYAAEVSTVSMEIQGR
;
A
#
# COMPACT_ATOMS: atom_id res chain seq x y z
N MET A 1 -61.27 7.74 -35.34
CA MET A 1 -60.24 6.86 -35.94
C MET A 1 -59.52 6.16 -34.81
N TYR A 2 -59.65 4.83 -34.74
CA TYR A 2 -59.09 3.98 -33.68
C TYR A 2 -57.71 3.46 -34.08
N LYS A 3 -56.90 3.16 -33.05
CA LYS A 3 -55.86 2.12 -32.91
C LYS A 3 -54.39 2.54 -32.86
N SER A 4 -53.74 1.88 -31.89
CA SER A 4 -52.31 1.65 -31.68
C SER A 4 -51.60 2.79 -30.94
N TYR A 5 -51.09 2.65 -29.72
CA TYR A 5 -50.35 1.51 -29.18
C TYR A 5 -50.65 1.21 -27.71
N LEU A 6 -50.97 -0.07 -27.50
CA LEU A 6 -50.93 -0.85 -26.28
C LEU A 6 -49.47 -1.04 -25.82
N LEU A 7 -49.29 -1.26 -24.51
CA LEU A 7 -48.09 -1.77 -23.83
C LEU A 7 -46.97 -0.71 -23.71
N ILE A 8 -46.46 -0.34 -22.54
CA ILE A 8 -45.94 -1.18 -21.48
C ILE A 8 -46.11 -0.42 -20.15
N ALA A 9 -47.00 -0.93 -19.30
CA ALA A 9 -46.97 -0.68 -17.88
C ALA A 9 -46.00 -1.67 -17.23
N ALA A 10 -45.47 -1.28 -16.06
CA ALA A 10 -44.65 -2.07 -15.15
C ALA A 10 -43.18 -2.30 -15.55
N LEU A 11 -42.29 -1.45 -15.01
CA LEU A 11 -41.09 -2.01 -14.39
C LEU A 11 -40.85 -1.37 -13.02
N CYS A 12 -40.86 -2.27 -12.06
CA CYS A 12 -40.96 -2.08 -10.63
C CYS A 12 -39.83 -1.25 -10.01
N LEU A 13 -40.23 -0.56 -8.95
CA LEU A 13 -39.43 -0.28 -7.76
C LEU A 13 -38.51 -1.46 -7.42
N ALA A 14 -37.19 -1.28 -7.52
CA ALA A 14 -36.20 -2.06 -6.77
C ALA A 14 -34.81 -1.44 -6.91
N SER A 15 -34.56 -0.34 -6.21
CA SER A 15 -33.22 -0.06 -5.69
C SER A 15 -33.32 0.80 -4.43
N ALA A 16 -34.00 0.24 -3.42
CA ALA A 16 -33.49 0.38 -2.06
C ALA A 16 -32.13 -0.34 -2.03
N GLY A 17 -31.12 0.31 -2.59
CA GLY A 17 -29.74 -0.08 -2.41
C GLY A 17 -29.46 0.13 -0.94
N CYS A 18 -29.51 -0.96 -0.17
CA CYS A 18 -28.80 -1.06 1.08
C CYS A 18 -27.34 -0.68 0.77
N SER A 19 -26.99 0.58 0.99
CA SER A 19 -25.60 0.97 1.22
C SER A 19 -25.22 0.29 2.52
N THR A 20 -24.71 -0.94 2.40
CA THR A 20 -23.89 -1.56 3.44
C THR A 20 -22.93 -0.47 3.89
N PRO A 21 -22.90 -0.07 5.18
CA PRO A 21 -21.87 0.84 5.65
C PRO A 21 -20.56 0.17 5.31
N GLY A 22 -19.87 0.71 4.31
CA GLY A 22 -18.57 0.24 3.87
C GLY A 22 -17.71 0.21 5.11
N ASP A 23 -17.25 -0.98 5.45
CA ASP A 23 -16.37 -1.24 6.58
C ASP A 23 -15.27 -0.20 6.55
N THR A 24 -15.41 0.82 7.40
CA THR A 24 -14.48 1.94 7.48
C THR A 24 -13.31 1.46 8.31
N ARG A 25 -12.67 0.35 7.88
CA ARG A 25 -11.38 -0.06 8.40
C ARG A 25 -10.46 1.11 8.11
N SER A 26 -10.18 1.88 9.16
CA SER A 26 -9.24 2.98 9.13
C SER A 26 -7.95 2.45 8.52
N VAL A 27 -7.59 2.94 7.34
CA VAL A 27 -6.36 2.51 6.66
C VAL A 27 -5.20 2.84 7.58
N THR A 28 -4.43 1.84 7.99
CA THR A 28 -3.30 2.04 8.90
C THR A 28 -2.26 2.94 8.21
N ARG A 29 -1.91 4.04 8.87
CA ARG A 29 -0.90 5.02 8.44
C ARG A 29 0.31 4.93 9.34
N LEU A 30 1.50 5.05 8.77
CA LEU A 30 2.75 4.93 9.53
C LEU A 30 2.92 6.05 10.55
N ASP A 31 3.09 5.68 11.82
CA ASP A 31 3.44 6.61 12.91
C ASP A 31 4.97 6.72 13.07
N ALA A 32 5.56 7.80 12.54
CA ALA A 32 6.98 8.06 12.60
C ALA A 32 7.45 8.88 13.82
N THR A 33 6.60 9.09 14.83
CA THR A 33 6.93 9.89 16.03
C THR A 33 8.14 9.35 16.80
N SER A 34 8.34 8.03 16.78
CA SER A 34 9.52 7.33 17.30
C SER A 34 9.89 6.14 16.40
N VAL A 35 11.06 5.55 16.63
CA VAL A 35 11.43 4.30 15.92
C VAL A 35 10.49 3.18 16.34
N GLN A 36 10.16 3.10 17.63
CA GLN A 36 9.29 2.06 18.19
C GLN A 36 7.86 2.15 17.65
N SER A 37 7.30 3.37 17.53
CA SER A 37 5.98 3.58 16.93
C SER A 37 5.96 3.22 15.45
N ALA A 38 7.05 3.52 14.72
CA ALA A 38 7.17 3.20 13.31
C ALA A 38 7.22 1.68 13.11
N GLU A 39 7.99 0.96 13.91
CA GLU A 39 8.06 -0.50 13.89
C GLU A 39 6.72 -1.16 14.24
N ALA A 40 6.09 -0.73 15.34
CA ALA A 40 4.80 -1.26 15.76
C ALA A 40 3.72 -1.05 14.70
N THR A 41 3.67 0.15 14.13
CA THR A 41 2.66 0.50 13.12
C THR A 41 2.93 -0.18 11.78
N PHE A 42 4.20 -0.32 11.39
CA PHE A 42 4.58 -1.08 10.20
C PHE A 42 4.25 -2.57 10.33
N GLN A 43 4.48 -3.15 11.51
CA GLN A 43 4.11 -4.54 11.78
C GLN A 43 2.60 -4.73 11.70
N LYS A 44 1.83 -3.81 12.29
CA LYS A 44 0.36 -3.79 12.18
C LYS A 44 -0.08 -3.71 10.72
N MET A 45 0.46 -2.76 9.97
CA MET A 45 0.19 -2.57 8.54
C MET A 45 0.47 -3.86 7.74
N THR A 46 1.60 -4.51 8.01
CA THR A 46 1.95 -5.78 7.34
C THR A 46 0.96 -6.89 7.69
N ASN A 47 0.58 -7.02 8.96
CA ASN A 47 -0.34 -8.07 9.40
C ASN A 47 -1.77 -7.92 8.85
N GLU A 48 -2.17 -6.69 8.50
CA GLU A 48 -3.48 -6.39 7.91
C GLU A 48 -3.55 -6.70 6.40
N LEU A 49 -2.39 -6.87 5.74
CA LEU A 49 -2.31 -7.12 4.31
C LEU A 49 -2.40 -8.61 3.96
N PRO A 50 -2.92 -8.95 2.76
CA PRO A 50 -2.76 -10.29 2.18
C PRO A 50 -1.28 -10.65 2.03
N ARG A 51 -0.97 -11.96 2.09
CA ARG A 51 0.42 -12.46 2.06
C ARG A 51 1.24 -11.98 0.86
N SER A 52 0.64 -11.86 -0.33
CA SER A 52 1.31 -11.30 -1.51
C SER A 52 1.75 -9.85 -1.29
N LYS A 53 0.86 -9.02 -0.73
CA LYS A 53 1.11 -7.61 -0.42
C LYS A 53 2.09 -7.40 0.73
N GLN A 54 2.16 -8.34 1.68
CA GLN A 54 3.19 -8.32 2.72
C GLN A 54 4.60 -8.38 2.13
N GLN A 55 4.81 -9.29 1.17
CA GLN A 55 6.11 -9.44 0.52
C GLN A 55 6.46 -8.20 -0.34
N GLU A 56 5.49 -7.66 -1.08
CA GLU A 56 5.66 -6.41 -1.82
C GLU A 56 6.07 -5.26 -0.88
N LEU A 57 5.38 -5.13 0.26
CA LEU A 57 5.66 -4.06 1.22
C LEU A 57 7.07 -4.20 1.81
N VAL A 58 7.50 -5.41 2.18
CA VAL A 58 8.87 -5.65 2.68
C VAL A 58 9.91 -5.29 1.61
N MET A 59 9.69 -5.68 0.35
CA MET A 59 10.60 -5.33 -0.74
C MET A 59 10.65 -3.83 -0.99
N ALA A 60 9.52 -3.12 -0.87
CA ALA A 60 9.48 -1.67 -0.95
C ALA A 60 10.33 -1.00 0.14
N ILE A 61 10.26 -1.48 1.40
CA ILE A 61 11.13 -0.97 2.47
C ILE A 61 12.61 -1.17 2.15
N ILE A 62 12.97 -2.34 1.61
CA ILE A 62 14.36 -2.60 1.20
C ILE A 62 14.77 -1.62 0.09
N ALA A 63 13.96 -1.48 -0.96
CA ALA A 63 14.23 -0.57 -2.06
C ALA A 63 14.41 0.88 -1.58
N ILE A 64 13.55 1.35 -0.67
CA ILE A 64 13.63 2.70 -0.11
C ILE A 64 14.89 2.89 0.74
N ASN A 65 15.31 1.87 1.50
CA ASN A 65 16.55 1.91 2.29
C ASN A 65 17.80 2.01 1.41
N LEU A 66 17.73 1.51 0.18
CA LEU A 66 18.82 1.54 -0.80
C LEU A 66 18.87 2.84 -1.63
N ILE A 67 17.89 3.75 -1.49
CA ILE A 67 17.92 5.04 -2.17
C ILE A 67 19.18 5.81 -1.77
N GLY A 68 19.96 6.19 -2.78
CA GLY A 68 21.20 6.96 -2.60
C GLY A 68 22.44 6.11 -2.32
N VAL A 69 22.31 4.78 -2.27
CA VAL A 69 23.46 3.87 -2.17
C VAL A 69 24.07 3.69 -3.55
N LEU A 70 25.33 4.09 -3.71
CA LEU A 70 26.01 4.17 -5.00
C LEU A 70 26.66 2.85 -5.40
N SER A 71 26.90 1.94 -4.46
CA SER A 71 27.54 0.65 -4.76
C SER A 71 27.21 -0.44 -3.73
N ALA A 72 27.33 -1.71 -4.16
CA ALA A 72 27.25 -2.86 -3.25
C ALA A 72 28.33 -2.82 -2.16
N HIS A 73 29.52 -2.26 -2.45
CA HIS A 73 30.56 -2.07 -1.46
C HIS A 73 30.11 -1.11 -0.34
N GLU A 74 29.42 -0.02 -0.68
CA GLU A 74 28.83 0.90 0.30
C GLU A 74 27.77 0.21 1.17
N ALA A 75 26.90 -0.61 0.56
CA ALA A 75 25.91 -1.39 1.30
C ALA A 75 26.53 -2.35 2.33
N VAL A 76 27.70 -2.93 2.01
CA VAL A 76 28.42 -3.85 2.90
C VAL A 76 29.25 -3.11 3.95
N THR A 77 29.80 -1.94 3.62
CA THR A 77 30.68 -1.20 4.54
C THR A 77 29.93 -0.27 5.49
N ASN A 78 28.75 0.20 5.13
CA ASN A 78 27.88 1.00 5.99
C ASN A 78 27.01 0.08 6.88
N PRO A 79 27.21 0.06 8.22
CA PRO A 79 26.44 -0.79 9.12
C PRO A 79 24.93 -0.54 9.05
N GLU A 80 24.52 0.71 8.80
CA GLU A 80 23.11 1.10 8.73
C GLU A 80 22.42 0.54 7.47
N LEU A 81 23.19 0.14 6.44
CA LEU A 81 22.67 -0.48 5.21
C LEU A 81 22.57 -2.00 5.31
N ARG A 82 23.25 -2.62 6.28
CA ARG A 82 23.27 -4.09 6.46
C ARG A 82 21.94 -4.65 6.94
N THR A 83 21.17 -3.84 7.67
CA THR A 83 19.85 -4.21 8.20
C THR A 83 18.82 -3.17 7.77
N PRO A 84 18.22 -3.32 6.57
CA PRO A 84 17.12 -2.49 6.13
C PRO A 84 16.01 -2.50 7.19
N SER A 85 15.56 -1.33 7.61
CA SER A 85 14.53 -1.20 8.64
C SER A 85 13.60 -0.04 8.33
N ILE A 86 12.38 -0.11 8.85
CA ILE A 86 11.45 1.02 8.80
C ILE A 86 11.98 2.19 9.64
N GLY A 87 12.68 1.93 10.75
CA GLY A 87 13.24 2.95 11.63
C GLY A 87 14.18 3.92 10.91
N ARG A 88 15.03 3.41 10.02
CA ARG A 88 15.96 4.24 9.23
C ARG A 88 15.26 5.16 8.23
N ILE A 89 14.13 4.73 7.68
CA ILE A 89 13.40 5.48 6.63
C ILE A 89 12.13 6.14 7.15
N LYS A 90 11.83 6.06 8.45
CA LYS A 90 10.54 6.46 9.04
C LYS A 90 10.11 7.86 8.64
N ASP A 91 11.05 8.80 8.55
CA ASP A 91 10.75 10.20 8.22
C ASP A 91 10.40 10.38 6.73
N ARG A 92 10.89 9.49 5.86
CA ARG A 92 10.56 9.49 4.42
C ARG A 92 9.17 8.93 4.14
N VAL A 93 8.69 8.04 5.01
CA VAL A 93 7.41 7.33 4.85
C VAL A 93 6.38 7.71 5.92
N ALA A 94 6.62 8.81 6.64
CA ALA A 94 5.77 9.25 7.73
C ALA A 94 4.33 9.54 7.25
N GLY A 95 3.34 8.98 7.94
CA GLY A 95 1.92 9.16 7.61
C GLY A 95 1.44 8.37 6.38
N MET A 96 2.34 7.67 5.68
CA MET A 96 1.97 6.89 4.49
C MET A 96 1.20 5.62 4.86
N THR A 97 0.24 5.23 4.01
CA THR A 97 -0.37 3.89 4.01
C THR A 97 0.55 2.88 3.31
N ALA A 98 0.18 1.60 3.35
CA ALA A 98 0.91 0.56 2.61
C ALA A 98 0.97 0.85 1.10
N GLU A 99 -0.15 1.26 0.51
CA GLU A 99 -0.25 1.58 -0.92
C GLU A 99 0.62 2.78 -1.28
N GLU A 100 0.62 3.82 -0.44
CA GLU A 100 1.45 5.02 -0.62
C GLU A 100 2.95 4.66 -0.52
N ILE A 101 3.35 3.75 0.39
CA ILE A 101 4.73 3.25 0.48
C ILE A 101 5.12 2.45 -0.77
N LEU A 102 4.25 1.56 -1.25
CA LEU A 102 4.49 0.76 -2.45
C LEU A 102 4.64 1.66 -3.69
N GLN A 103 3.77 2.65 -3.82
CA GLN A 103 3.84 3.61 -4.91
C GLN A 103 5.10 4.46 -4.82
N TYR A 104 5.42 4.98 -3.65
CA TYR A 104 6.65 5.73 -3.43
C TYR A 104 7.88 4.91 -3.80
N ALA A 105 7.95 3.64 -3.37
CA ALA A 105 9.04 2.74 -3.75
C ALA A 105 9.12 2.54 -5.27
N ALA A 106 8.00 2.39 -5.97
CA ALA A 106 7.98 2.23 -7.43
C ALA A 106 8.45 3.49 -8.18
N GLU A 107 8.18 4.68 -7.65
CA GLU A 107 8.60 5.96 -8.23
C GLU A 107 10.09 6.23 -8.04
N VAL A 108 10.64 5.84 -6.89
CA VAL A 108 12.03 6.14 -6.50
C VAL A 108 13.01 5.00 -6.74
N SER A 109 12.53 3.77 -6.98
CA SER A 109 13.39 2.65 -7.29
C SER A 109 13.98 2.84 -8.69
N THR A 110 15.25 3.25 -8.75
CA THR A 110 16.07 3.09 -9.97
C THR A 110 16.35 1.62 -10.30
N VAL A 111 16.04 0.72 -9.36
CA VAL A 111 16.03 -0.72 -9.53
C VAL A 111 14.67 -1.12 -10.10
N SER A 112 14.62 -1.47 -11.39
CA SER A 112 13.42 -2.03 -12.03
C SER A 112 13.07 -3.36 -11.36
N MET A 113 12.15 -3.35 -10.41
CA MET A 113 11.59 -4.58 -9.84
C MET A 113 10.53 -5.13 -10.80
N GLU A 114 10.93 -5.95 -11.76
CA GLU A 114 9.99 -6.83 -12.46
C GLU A 114 9.47 -7.86 -11.44
N ILE A 115 8.31 -7.60 -10.85
CA ILE A 115 7.55 -8.61 -10.13
C ILE A 115 6.97 -9.53 -11.20
N GLN A 116 7.71 -10.58 -11.55
CA GLN A 116 7.25 -11.64 -12.43
C GLN A 116 6.17 -12.45 -11.69
N GLY A 117 4.94 -11.97 -11.73
CA GLY A 117 3.76 -12.71 -11.28
C GLY A 117 3.62 -14.00 -12.07
N ARG A 118 3.57 -15.13 -11.36
CA ARG A 118 3.08 -16.41 -11.87
C ARG A 118 1.86 -16.81 -11.06
#